data_AF-A0A0G0KSW3-F1
#
_entry.id   AF-A0A0G0KSW3-F1
#
_cell.length_a   1.000
_cell.length_b   1.000
_cell.length_c   1.000
_cell.angle_alpha   90.00
_cell.angle_beta   90.00
_cell.angle_gamma   90.00
#
_symmetry.space_group_name_H-M   'P 1'
#
loop_
_entity.id
_entity.type
_entity.pdbx_description
1 polymer ?
#
loop_
_entity_poly.entity_id
_entity_poly.type
_entity_poly.pdbx_seq_one_letter_code
_entity_poly.pdbx_strand_id
1 'polypeptide(L)'
;MVKSKGDTKRDPKEKINIFLAFGKASEISFNLVFLPVILLFFGLFVDKTLNTTPLFIIVGSIAGLFFAVCKAIKIKDQIYKNNEKT
;
A
#
# COMPACT_ATOMS: atom_id res chain seq x y z
N MET A 1 -11.24 27.54 20.81
CA MET A 1 -12.39 26.64 20.58
C MET A 1 -12.09 25.81 19.33
N VAL A 2 -11.59 24.59 19.50
CA VAL A 2 -11.28 23.69 18.38
C VAL A 2 -12.58 23.04 17.93
N LYS A 3 -13.02 23.36 16.71
CA LYS A 3 -14.23 22.80 16.09
C LYS A 3 -13.92 21.35 15.72
N SER A 4 -14.34 20.40 16.57
CA SER A 4 -14.28 18.97 16.28
C SER A 4 -14.99 18.72 14.95
N LYS A 5 -14.23 18.30 13.92
CA LYS A 5 -14.75 17.96 12.60
C LYS A 5 -15.58 16.69 12.76
N GLY A 6 -16.88 16.93 12.89
CA GLY A 6 -18.00 16.10 12.44
C GLY A 6 -17.79 14.60 12.55
N ASP A 7 -18.34 14.03 13.61
CA ASP A 7 -18.81 12.65 13.60
C ASP A 7 -19.61 12.40 12.32
N THR A 8 -19.04 11.63 11.40
CA THR A 8 -19.77 11.04 10.27
C THR A 8 -20.96 10.30 10.86
N LYS A 9 -22.16 10.89 10.78
CA LYS A 9 -23.40 10.21 11.13
C LYS A 9 -23.53 9.03 10.18
N ARG A 10 -23.14 7.85 10.65
CA ARG A 10 -23.32 6.59 9.94
C ARG A 10 -24.81 6.33 9.91
N ASP A 11 -25.40 6.33 8.73
CA ASP A 11 -26.79 5.96 8.53
C ASP A 11 -26.99 4.54 9.11
N PRO A 12 -27.92 4.32 10.06
CA PRO A 12 -28.12 2.99 10.67
C PRO A 12 -28.65 1.94 9.69
N LYS A 13 -28.89 2.31 8.43
CA LYS A 13 -29.29 1.42 7.32
C LYS A 13 -28.17 1.12 6.32
N GLU A 14 -26.94 1.57 6.56
CA GLU A 14 -25.80 1.13 5.76
C GLU A 14 -25.45 -0.31 6.16
N LYS A 15 -26.02 -1.29 5.45
CA LYS A 15 -25.59 -2.70 5.56
C LYS A 15 -24.13 -2.75 5.13
N ILE A 16 -23.22 -2.77 6.10
CA ILE A 16 -21.80 -3.00 5.86
C ILE A 16 -21.71 -4.34 5.14
N ASN A 17 -21.44 -4.31 3.83
CA ASN A 17 -21.24 -5.51 3.04
C ASN A 17 -19.90 -6.12 3.48
N ILE A 18 -19.94 -6.98 4.49
CA ILE A 18 -18.75 -7.58 5.10
C ILE A 18 -17.90 -8.29 4.02
N PHE A 19 -18.54 -8.90 3.03
CA PHE A 19 -17.88 -9.48 1.85
C PHE A 19 -17.10 -8.45 1.02
N LEU A 20 -17.66 -7.26 0.82
CA LEU A 20 -17.00 -6.19 0.08
C LEU A 20 -15.82 -5.62 0.86
N ALA A 21 -16.00 -5.39 2.18
CA ALA A 21 -14.94 -4.94 3.06
C ALA A 21 -13.81 -5.97 3.17
N PHE A 22 -14.16 -7.25 3.27
CA PHE A 22 -13.21 -8.38 3.26
C PHE A 22 -12.45 -8.46 1.94
N GLY A 23 -13.15 -8.33 0.80
CA GLY A 23 -12.52 -8.31 -0.52
C GLY A 23 -11.48 -7.21 -0.64
N LYS A 24 -11.80 -5.98 -0.22
CA LYS A 24 -10.85 -4.87 -0.22
C LYS A 24 -9.69 -5.06 0.76
N ALA A 25 -9.96 -5.55 1.97
CA ALA A 25 -8.91 -5.83 2.95
C ALA A 25 -7.97 -6.95 2.47
N SER A 26 -8.52 -7.96 1.81
CA SER A 26 -7.77 -9.06 1.20
C SER A 26 -6.89 -8.56 0.06
N GLU A 27 -7.41 -7.74 -0.84
CA GLU A 27 -6.66 -7.13 -1.94
C GLU A 27 -5.46 -6.31 -1.42
N ILE A 28 -5.69 -5.48 -0.40
CA ILE A 28 -4.62 -4.69 0.24
C ILE A 28 -3.58 -5.60 0.89
N SER A 29 -4.02 -6.63 1.62
CA SER A 29 -3.12 -7.58 2.29
C SER A 29 -2.26 -8.35 1.28
N PHE A 30 -2.86 -8.76 0.17
CA PHE A 30 -2.18 -9.49 -0.91
C PHE A 30 -1.13 -8.60 -1.57
N ASN A 31 -1.46 -7.36 -1.88
CA ASN A 31 -0.52 -6.44 -2.50
C ASN A 31 0.61 -5.99 -1.55
N LEU A 32 0.32 -5.90 -0.25
CA LEU A 32 1.29 -5.46 0.76
C LEU A 32 2.26 -6.56 1.20
N VAL A 33 1.79 -7.81 1.28
CA VAL A 33 2.59 -8.92 1.86
C VAL A 33 2.91 -9.97 0.80
N PHE A 34 1.90 -10.42 0.06
CA PHE A 34 2.08 -11.55 -0.86
C PHE A 34 2.96 -11.18 -2.07
N LEU A 35 2.75 -9.99 -2.63
CA LEU A 35 3.54 -9.50 -3.77
C LEU A 35 5.05 -9.35 -3.44
N PRO A 36 5.47 -8.69 -2.34
CA PRO A 36 6.88 -8.62 -1.99
C PRO A 36 7.48 -9.98 -1.63
N VAL A 37 6.72 -10.90 -1.02
CA VAL A 37 7.20 -12.26 -0.73
C VAL A 37 7.48 -13.02 -2.02
N ILE A 38 6.58 -12.99 -3.02
CA ILE A 38 6.83 -13.61 -4.33
C ILE A 38 8.05 -12.97 -5.00
N LEU A 39 8.14 -11.64 -4.99
CA LEU A 39 9.24 -10.92 -5.61
C LEU A 39 10.59 -11.30 -4.97
N LEU A 40 10.62 -11.52 -3.65
CA LEU A 40 11.79 -12.00 -2.93
C LEU A 40 12.21 -13.40 -3.41
N PHE A 41 11.28 -14.35 -3.50
CA PHE A 41 11.56 -15.69 -4.01
C PHE A 41 12.05 -15.65 -5.46
N PHE A 42 11.46 -14.80 -6.29
CA PHE A 42 11.89 -14.61 -7.67
C PHE A 42 13.29 -14.00 -7.74
N GLY A 43 13.58 -12.97 -6.94
CA GLY A 43 14.91 -12.38 -6.83
C GLY A 43 15.97 -13.41 -6.41
N LEU A 44 15.66 -14.22 -5.40
CA LEU A 44 16.54 -15.29 -4.94
C LEU A 44 16.79 -16.36 -6.03
N PHE A 45 15.75 -16.69 -6.80
CA PHE A 45 15.86 -17.63 -7.92
C PHE A 45 16.78 -17.09 -9.03
N VAL A 46 16.65 -15.81 -9.37
CA VAL A 46 17.49 -15.14 -10.37
C VAL A 46 18.94 -15.01 -9.87
N ASP A 47 19.15 -14.58 -8.62
CA ASP A 47 20.47 -14.49 -7.99
C ASP A 47 21.19 -15.86 -8.03
N LYS A 48 20.46 -16.95 -7.73
CA LYS A 48 20.99 -18.32 -7.78
C LYS A 48 21.31 -18.79 -9.20
N THR A 49 20.49 -18.42 -10.19
CA THR A 49 20.71 -18.78 -11.60
C THR A 49 21.95 -18.08 -12.16
N LEU A 50 22.23 -16.86 -11.70
CA LEU A 50 23.35 -16.05 -12.17
C LEU A 50 24.60 -16.15 -11.28
N ASN A 51 24.62 -17.09 -10.31
CA ASN A 51 25.71 -17.26 -9.33
C ASN A 51 26.15 -15.93 -8.68
N THR A 52 25.22 -15.00 -8.52
CA THR A 52 25.51 -13.69 -7.95
C THR A 52 25.20 -13.73 -6.45
N THR A 53 25.87 -12.90 -5.66
CA THR A 53 25.38 -12.54 -4.31
C THR A 53 23.95 -11.97 -4.42
N PRO A 54 23.16 -11.89 -3.34
CA PRO A 54 21.74 -11.51 -3.37
C PRO A 54 21.51 -10.04 -3.79
N LEU A 55 21.91 -9.70 -5.01
CA LEU A 55 22.06 -8.36 -5.54
C LEU A 55 20.72 -7.88 -6.06
N PHE A 56 19.94 -8.75 -6.69
CA PHE A 56 18.59 -8.42 -7.15
C PHE A 56 17.67 -8.13 -5.95
N ILE A 57 17.86 -8.84 -4.83
CA ILE A 57 17.14 -8.56 -3.59
C ILE A 57 17.50 -7.17 -3.02
N ILE A 58 18.78 -6.82 -2.98
CA ILE A 58 19.24 -5.52 -2.45
C ILE A 58 18.73 -4.37 -3.33
N VAL A 59 18.94 -4.47 -4.64
CA VAL A 59 18.51 -3.43 -5.60
C VAL A 59 16.99 -3.31 -5.60
N GLY A 60 16.27 -4.44 -5.61
CA GLY A 60 14.81 -4.48 -5.53
C GLY A 60 14.27 -3.85 -4.25
N SER A 61 14.93 -4.07 -3.11
CA SER A 61 14.53 -3.47 -1.82
C SER A 61 14.69 -1.95 -1.81
N ILE A 62 15.83 -1.44 -2.32
CA ILE A 62 16.08 0.00 -2.41
C ILE A 62 15.09 0.67 -3.37
N ALA A 63 14.89 0.08 -4.56
CA ALA A 63 13.94 0.60 -5.54
C ALA A 63 12.50 0.57 -5.02
N GLY A 64 12.11 -0.50 -4.34
CA GLY A 64 10.79 -0.65 -3.72
C GLY A 64 10.53 0.40 -2.63
N LEU A 65 11.51 0.62 -1.75
CA LEU A 65 11.42 1.66 -0.72
C LEU A 65 11.29 3.05 -1.34
N PHE A 66 12.12 3.37 -2.33
CA PHE A 66 12.07 4.65 -3.03
C PHE A 66 10.70 4.88 -3.70
N PHE A 67 10.19 3.87 -4.39
CA PHE A 67 8.87 3.93 -5.03
C PHE A 67 7.75 4.12 -4.02
N ALA A 68 7.79 3.43 -2.87
CA ALA A 68 6.81 3.56 -1.81
C ALA A 68 6.80 4.97 -1.20
N VAL A 69 7.98 5.55 -0.94
CA VAL A 69 8.12 6.92 -0.44
C VAL A 69 7.56 7.93 -1.45
N CYS A 70 7.93 7.80 -2.74
CA CYS A 70 7.39 8.67 -3.79
C CYS A 70 5.86 8.58 -3.90
N LYS A 71 5.29 7.37 -3.82
CA LYS A 71 3.84 7.18 -3.80
C LYS A 71 3.19 7.83 -2.58
N ALA A 72 3.77 7.65 -1.39
CA ALA A 72 3.25 8.21 -0.16
C ALA A 72 3.23 9.75 -0.20
N ILE A 73 4.29 10.37 -0.72
CA ILE A 73 4.35 11.83 -0.91
C ILE A 73 3.27 12.30 -1.88
N LYS A 74 3.11 11.64 -3.03
CA LYS A 74 2.06 12.00 -4.00
C LYS A 74 0.65 11.88 -3.41
N ILE A 75 0.39 10.83 -2.64
CA ILE A 75 -0.90 10.63 -1.98
C ILE A 75 -1.17 11.75 -0.97
N LYS A 76 -0.17 12.11 -0.15
CA LYS A 76 -0.27 13.22 0.79
C LYS A 76 -0.64 14.52 0.07
N ASP A 77 0.03 14.84 -1.02
CA ASP A 77 -0.21 16.08 -1.77
C ASP A 77 -1.60 16.09 -2.43
N GLN A 78 -2.08 14.95 -2.93
CA GLN A 78 -3.43 14.83 -3.46
C GLN A 78 -4.50 15.03 -2.38
N ILE A 79 -4.30 14.43 -1.20
CA ILE A 79 -5.22 14.59 -0.07
C ILE A 79 -5.25 16.05 0.39
N TYR A 80 -4.08 16.70 0.50
CA TYR A 80 -3.97 18.11 0.88
C TYR A 80 -4.73 19.01 -0.10
N LYS A 81 -4.48 18.86 -1.41
CA LYS A 81 -5.11 19.67 -2.45
C LYS A 81 -6.63 19.49 -2.54
N ASN A 82 -7.16 18.30 -2.21
CA ASN A 82 -8.61 18.08 -2.13
C ASN A 82 -9.26 18.77 -0.92
N ASN A 83 -8.55 18.85 0.21
CA ASN A 83 -9.06 19.52 1.42
C ASN A 83 -9.05 21.04 1.30
N GLU A 84 -8.21 21.62 0.44
CA GLU A 84 -8.18 23.09 0.20
C GLU A 84 -9.31 23.55 -0.74
N LYS A 85 -9.85 22.65 -1.57
CA LYS A 85 -10.93 22.96 -2.52
C LYS A 85 -12.35 22.80 -1.96
N THR A 86 -12.50 22.39 -0.69
CA THR A 86 -13.80 22.16 -0.03
C THR A 86 -13.98 23.14 1.12
#